data_AF-A0A7R9W1Z8-F1
#
_entry.id   AF-A0A7R9W1Z8-F1
#
_cell.length_a   1.000
_cell.length_b   1.000
_cell.length_c   1.000
_cell.angle_alpha   90.00
_cell.angle_beta   90.00
_cell.angle_gamma   90.00
#
_symmetry.space_group_name_H-M   'P 1'
#
loop_
_entity.id
_entity.type
_entity.pdbx_description
1 polymer ?
#
loop_
_entity_poly.entity_id
_entity_poly.type
_entity_poly.pdbx_seq_one_letter_code
_entity_poly.pdbx_strand_id
1 'polypeptide(L)'
;MENLEIPRHPKIPEWGDRVVPFGKELYIERTDFFDAEGPEGEASGGRPPRGFKRLVGPSGTVRLKYAYVIQVDDVVRDEGTGEPIELVCTVFPETRGGKKPDPERGVSKPKGIVQWVEAATSVPCTIRQYDRLFKEEEPGSSEASGGDYLKDINPDSLKIIEGAVTEP
;
A
#
# COMPACT_ATOMS: atom_id res chain seq x y z
N MET A 1 -4.40 -2.26 -21.90
CA MET A 1 -5.30 -2.29 -20.74
C MET A 1 -6.02 -3.62 -20.76
N GLU A 2 -6.13 -4.27 -19.61
CA GLU A 2 -6.75 -5.58 -19.44
C GLU A 2 -7.81 -5.49 -18.35
N ASN A 3 -8.88 -6.28 -18.45
CA ASN A 3 -9.90 -6.41 -17.40
C ASN A 3 -9.67 -7.70 -16.62
N LEU A 4 -9.48 -7.58 -15.30
CA LEU A 4 -9.29 -8.71 -14.40
C LEU A 4 -10.62 -9.05 -13.71
N GLU A 5 -11.06 -10.30 -13.80
CA GLU A 5 -12.13 -10.81 -12.96
C GLU A 5 -11.57 -11.17 -11.58
N ILE A 6 -12.05 -10.46 -10.55
CA ILE A 6 -11.57 -10.60 -9.18
C ILE A 6 -12.75 -10.93 -8.25
N PRO A 7 -12.64 -11.95 -7.39
CA PRO A 7 -13.70 -12.28 -6.45
C PRO A 7 -13.98 -11.12 -5.49
N ARG A 8 -15.26 -10.79 -5.29
CA ARG A 8 -15.67 -9.80 -4.29
C ARG A 8 -15.30 -10.27 -2.88
N HIS A 9 -15.36 -11.57 -2.63
CA HIS A 9 -14.97 -12.16 -1.36
C HIS A 9 -14.13 -13.43 -1.57
N PRO A 10 -13.00 -13.60 -0.87
CA PRO A 10 -12.05 -14.70 -1.12
C PRO A 10 -12.59 -16.10 -0.79
N LYS A 11 -13.68 -16.20 -0.04
CA LYS A 11 -14.26 -17.47 0.42
C LYS A 11 -15.77 -17.61 0.19
N ILE A 12 -16.40 -16.65 -0.48
CA ILE A 12 -17.87 -16.60 -0.67
C ILE A 12 -18.12 -16.40 -2.18
N PRO A 13 -18.04 -17.47 -2.99
CA PRO A 13 -18.18 -17.38 -4.45
C PRO A 13 -19.55 -16.85 -4.89
N GLU A 14 -20.59 -17.01 -4.08
CA GLU A 14 -21.95 -16.53 -4.35
C GLU A 14 -22.06 -15.00 -4.42
N TRP A 15 -21.06 -14.26 -3.91
CA TRP A 15 -20.98 -12.81 -4.10
C TRP A 15 -20.44 -12.42 -5.49
N GLY A 16 -20.02 -13.42 -6.27
CA GLY A 16 -19.51 -13.28 -7.62
C GLY A 16 -18.22 -12.47 -7.70
N ASP A 17 -17.91 -12.09 -8.92
CA ASP A 17 -16.71 -11.36 -9.26
C ASP A 17 -17.03 -9.90 -9.61
N ARG A 18 -16.00 -9.06 -9.51
CA ARG A 18 -15.98 -7.70 -10.02
C ARG A 18 -14.87 -7.57 -11.07
N VAL A 19 -15.04 -6.63 -11.98
CA VAL A 19 -14.07 -6.37 -13.04
C VAL A 19 -13.19 -5.22 -12.63
N VAL A 20 -11.87 -5.46 -12.54
CA VAL A 20 -10.89 -4.44 -12.16
C VAL A 20 -9.94 -4.21 -13.32
N PRO A 21 -9.85 -2.97 -13.86
CA PRO A 21 -8.91 -2.65 -14.93
C PRO A 21 -7.45 -2.81 -14.45
N PHE A 22 -6.58 -3.28 -15.34
CA PHE A 22 -5.13 -3.36 -15.14
C PHE A 22 -4.45 -2.65 -16.32
N GLY A 23 -3.62 -1.68 -15.99
CA GLY A 23 -3.00 -0.75 -16.93
C GLY A 23 -1.48 -0.72 -16.82
N LYS A 24 -0.90 0.26 -17.51
CA LYS A 24 0.54 0.56 -17.43
C LYS A 24 0.87 1.34 -16.15
N GLU A 25 -0.04 2.21 -15.73
CA GLU A 25 0.12 3.11 -14.59
C GLU A 25 -0.80 2.65 -13.46
N LEU A 26 -0.22 2.41 -12.30
CA LEU A 26 -0.92 1.90 -11.13
C LEU A 26 -0.55 2.77 -9.92
N TYR A 27 -1.50 2.99 -9.03
CA TYR A 27 -1.21 3.48 -7.69
C TYR A 27 -1.07 2.32 -6.71
N ILE A 28 -0.06 2.41 -5.85
CA ILE A 28 0.10 1.60 -4.65
C ILE A 28 0.20 2.55 -3.45
N GLU A 29 -0.01 2.04 -2.24
CA GLU A 29 0.20 2.83 -1.03
C GLU A 29 1.68 3.22 -0.88
N ARG A 30 1.97 4.49 -0.53
CA ARG A 30 3.35 4.92 -0.24
C ARG A 30 3.99 4.08 0.87
N THR A 31 3.18 3.60 1.81
CA THR A 31 3.62 2.75 2.93
C THR A 31 3.88 1.30 2.52
N ASP A 32 3.57 0.92 1.29
CA ASP A 32 3.88 -0.37 0.68
C ASP A 32 5.23 -0.41 -0.05
N PHE A 33 5.94 0.72 -0.11
CA PHE A 33 7.29 0.83 -0.65
C PHE A 33 8.28 1.30 0.42
N PHE A 34 9.46 0.70 0.43
CA PHE A 34 10.62 1.17 1.20
C PHE A 34 11.76 1.44 0.24
N ASP A 35 12.22 2.69 0.22
CA ASP A 35 13.35 3.11 -0.57
C ASP A 35 14.67 2.93 0.22
N ALA A 36 15.48 1.92 -0.12
CA ALA A 36 16.75 1.70 0.56
C ALA A 36 17.81 2.77 0.25
N GLU A 37 17.62 3.56 -0.81
CA GLU A 37 18.56 4.59 -1.25
C GLU A 37 17.99 6.01 -1.08
N GLY A 38 16.72 6.14 -0.68
CA GLY A 38 16.08 7.42 -0.37
C GLY A 38 16.25 7.84 1.10
N PRO A 39 15.61 8.93 1.54
CA PRO A 39 15.75 9.48 2.89
C PRO A 39 15.48 8.47 4.01
N GLU A 40 14.45 7.63 3.85
CA GLU A 40 14.13 6.58 4.83
C GLU A 40 15.19 5.46 4.89
N GLY A 41 15.79 5.14 3.75
CA GLY A 41 16.91 4.22 3.62
C GLY A 41 18.17 4.78 4.28
N GLU A 42 18.53 6.02 3.97
CA GLU A 42 19.67 6.71 4.58
C GLU A 42 19.55 6.73 6.12
N ALA A 43 18.36 7.03 6.63
CA ALA A 43 18.10 7.05 8.07
C ALA A 43 18.23 5.67 8.75
N SER A 44 18.02 4.56 8.03
CA SER A 44 18.06 3.20 8.57
C SER A 44 19.33 2.40 8.18
N GLY A 45 20.22 2.99 7.38
CA GLY A 45 21.37 2.32 6.78
C GLY A 45 20.98 1.32 5.69
N GLY A 46 20.01 1.69 4.86
CA GLY A 46 19.48 0.92 3.72
C GLY A 46 18.66 -0.30 4.12
N ARG A 47 18.22 -0.40 5.38
CA ARG A 47 17.53 -1.59 5.90
C ARG A 47 16.05 -1.32 6.12
N PRO A 48 15.16 -2.10 5.46
CA PRO A 48 13.74 -1.97 5.73
C PRO A 48 13.40 -2.38 7.17
N PRO A 49 12.29 -1.89 7.74
CA PRO A 49 11.84 -2.29 9.06
C PRO A 49 11.78 -3.82 9.22
N ARG A 50 12.09 -4.31 10.43
CA ARG A 50 12.05 -5.76 10.69
C ARG A 50 10.66 -6.32 10.36
N GLY A 51 10.63 -7.34 9.51
CA GLY A 51 9.38 -7.98 9.09
C GLY A 51 8.65 -7.29 7.94
N PHE A 52 9.26 -6.27 7.31
CA PHE A 52 8.72 -5.66 6.10
C PHE A 52 8.67 -6.69 4.94
N LYS A 53 7.46 -6.96 4.44
CA LYS A 53 7.18 -7.97 3.40
C LYS A 53 6.67 -7.36 2.09
N ARG A 54 6.68 -6.04 1.99
CA ARG A 54 6.14 -5.28 0.87
C ARG A 54 7.27 -4.99 -0.14
N LEU A 55 7.16 -3.95 -0.95
CA LEU A 55 8.12 -3.65 -2.01
C LEU A 55 9.33 -2.90 -1.46
N VAL A 56 10.54 -3.36 -1.76
CA VAL A 56 11.80 -2.74 -1.32
C VAL A 56 12.59 -2.37 -2.55
N GLY A 57 12.92 -1.10 -2.72
CA GLY A 57 13.76 -0.62 -3.81
C GLY A 57 15.22 -0.48 -3.37
N PRO A 58 16.19 -0.63 -4.29
CA PRO A 58 16.02 -1.07 -5.68
C PRO A 58 15.83 -2.61 -5.80
N SER A 59 15.33 -3.07 -6.95
CA SER A 59 15.32 -4.48 -7.40
C SER A 59 14.47 -5.48 -6.59
N GLY A 60 13.68 -5.03 -5.61
CA GLY A 60 12.76 -5.91 -4.88
C GLY A 60 11.52 -6.26 -5.69
N THR A 61 10.89 -7.38 -5.31
CA THR A 61 9.67 -7.88 -5.92
C THR A 61 8.50 -7.94 -4.95
N VAL A 62 7.30 -7.67 -5.46
CA VAL A 62 6.05 -7.82 -4.70
C VAL A 62 4.96 -8.39 -5.61
N ARG A 63 3.94 -9.03 -5.02
CA ARG A 63 2.74 -9.41 -5.75
C ARG A 63 1.67 -8.34 -5.62
N LEU A 64 1.13 -7.90 -6.75
CA LEU A 64 -0.09 -7.14 -6.82
C LEU A 64 -1.27 -8.06 -6.53
N LYS A 65 -2.13 -7.71 -5.56
CA LYS A 65 -3.25 -8.55 -5.16
C LYS A 65 -4.12 -8.94 -6.36
N TYR A 66 -4.40 -10.23 -6.51
CA TYR A 66 -5.14 -10.82 -7.64
C TYR A 66 -4.57 -10.62 -9.05
N ALA A 67 -3.38 -10.03 -9.17
CA ALA A 67 -2.74 -9.75 -10.45
C ALA A 67 -1.36 -10.43 -10.51
N TYR A 68 -0.36 -9.67 -10.94
CA TYR A 68 0.98 -10.13 -11.28
C TYR A 68 2.00 -9.90 -10.17
N VAL A 69 3.16 -10.51 -10.29
CA VAL A 69 4.38 -10.08 -9.60
C VAL A 69 5.00 -8.95 -10.41
N ILE A 70 5.53 -7.95 -9.69
CA ILE A 70 6.32 -6.85 -10.25
C ILE A 70 7.70 -6.80 -9.60
N GLN A 71 8.67 -6.20 -10.29
CA GLN A 71 9.99 -5.83 -9.76
C GLN A 71 10.21 -4.33 -9.97
N VAL A 72 10.78 -3.65 -8.97
CA VAL A 72 11.25 -2.28 -9.16
C VAL A 72 12.55 -2.28 -9.93
N ASP A 73 12.56 -1.61 -11.08
CA ASP A 73 13.76 -1.45 -11.90
C ASP A 73 14.41 -0.07 -11.67
N ASP A 74 13.59 0.96 -11.41
CA ASP A 74 14.06 2.30 -11.09
C ASP A 74 13.11 3.04 -10.12
N VAL A 75 13.67 4.01 -9.39
CA VAL A 75 12.95 4.85 -8.43
C VAL A 75 13.20 6.30 -8.81
N VAL A 76 12.17 6.94 -9.35
CA VAL A 76 12.19 8.37 -9.64
C VAL A 76 11.92 9.11 -8.34
N ARG A 77 12.80 10.05 -8.00
CA ARG A 77 12.75 10.82 -6.75
C ARG A 77 12.55 12.30 -7.04
N ASP A 78 11.91 12.97 -6.10
CA ASP A 78 11.83 14.43 -6.08
C ASP A 78 13.23 15.03 -5.86
N GLU A 79 13.61 16.01 -6.70
CA GLU A 79 14.96 16.60 -6.66
C GLU A 79 15.25 17.39 -5.38
N GLY A 80 14.22 17.94 -4.73
CA GLY A 80 14.38 18.79 -3.54
C GLY A 80 14.42 18.00 -2.23
N THR A 81 13.61 16.95 -2.13
CA THR A 81 13.43 16.15 -0.91
C THR A 81 14.11 14.79 -0.97
N GLY A 82 14.37 14.25 -2.17
CA GLY A 82 14.84 12.89 -2.37
C GLY A 82 13.77 11.82 -2.15
N GLU A 83 12.51 12.19 -1.87
CA GLU A 83 11.43 11.22 -1.66
C GLU A 83 11.02 10.56 -2.98
N PRO A 84 10.65 9.26 -2.98
CA PRO A 84 10.20 8.56 -4.18
C PRO A 84 8.82 9.09 -4.62
N ILE A 85 8.72 9.44 -5.91
CA ILE A 85 7.49 9.94 -6.54
C ILE A 85 6.93 8.99 -7.59
N GLU A 86 7.76 8.16 -8.20
CA GLU A 86 7.34 7.16 -9.19
C GLU A 86 8.25 5.93 -9.13
N LEU A 87 7.67 4.75 -9.35
CA LEU A 87 8.38 3.49 -9.46
C LEU A 87 8.27 2.97 -10.89
N VAL A 88 9.41 2.80 -11.56
CA VAL A 88 9.45 2.12 -12.85
C VAL A 88 9.60 0.63 -12.58
N CYS A 89 8.61 -0.15 -13.01
CA CYS A 89 8.55 -1.57 -12.69
C CYS A 89 8.37 -2.45 -13.94
N THR A 90 8.99 -3.63 -13.90
CA THR A 90 8.69 -4.72 -14.82
C THR A 90 7.59 -5.61 -14.24
N VAL A 91 6.58 -5.90 -15.06
CA VAL A 91 5.54 -6.90 -14.75
C VAL A 91 5.98 -8.29 -15.25
N PHE A 92 5.62 -9.35 -14.52
CA PHE A 92 5.85 -10.74 -14.93
C PHE A 92 4.52 -11.44 -15.26
N PRO A 93 4.04 -11.42 -16.52
CA PRO A 93 2.70 -11.88 -16.88
C PRO A 93 2.42 -13.36 -16.54
N GLU A 94 3.45 -14.21 -16.59
CA GLU A 94 3.36 -15.64 -16.28
C GLU A 94 2.96 -15.93 -14.83
N THR A 95 3.06 -14.94 -13.95
CA THR A 95 2.82 -15.07 -12.50
C THR A 95 1.36 -14.88 -12.07
N ARG A 96 0.45 -14.65 -13.03
CA ARG A 96 -0.99 -14.51 -12.78
C ARG A 96 -1.56 -15.72 -12.06
N GLY A 97 -2.60 -15.51 -11.24
CA GLY A 97 -3.33 -16.59 -10.57
C GLY A 97 -2.51 -17.26 -9.46
N GLY A 98 -1.54 -16.55 -8.89
CA GLY A 98 -0.70 -17.07 -7.80
C GLY A 98 0.49 -17.91 -8.27
N LYS A 99 0.74 -18.01 -9.57
CA LYS A 99 1.94 -18.66 -10.12
C LYS A 99 3.20 -17.93 -9.67
N LYS A 100 4.25 -18.69 -9.35
CA LYS A 100 5.54 -18.13 -8.92
C LYS A 100 6.32 -17.61 -10.14
N PRO A 101 7.15 -16.56 -9.99
CA PRO A 101 8.07 -16.16 -11.04
C PRO A 101 9.07 -17.28 -11.33
N ASP A 102 9.54 -17.32 -12.57
CA ASP A 102 10.55 -18.28 -13.03
C ASP A 102 11.91 -17.98 -12.36
N PRO A 103 12.46 -18.90 -11.53
CA PRO A 103 13.75 -18.70 -10.89
C PRO A 103 14.90 -18.53 -11.89
N GLU A 104 14.81 -19.12 -13.09
CA GLU A 104 15.85 -19.04 -14.11
C GLU A 104 15.97 -17.65 -14.73
N ARG A 105 14.93 -16.82 -14.59
CA ARG A 105 14.92 -15.41 -15.03
C ARG A 105 15.55 -14.46 -14.01
N GLY A 106 16.08 -14.98 -12.90
CA GLY A 106 16.71 -14.17 -11.84
C GLY A 106 15.73 -13.37 -10.99
N VAL A 107 14.42 -13.62 -11.13
CA VAL A 107 13.37 -12.86 -10.43
C VAL A 107 13.17 -13.42 -9.04
N SER A 108 13.41 -12.58 -8.03
CA SER A 108 13.22 -12.99 -6.64
C SER A 108 11.76 -13.30 -6.33
N LYS A 109 11.52 -14.34 -5.51
CA LYS A 109 10.19 -14.66 -5.01
C LYS A 109 9.65 -13.51 -4.15
N PRO A 110 8.44 -12.98 -4.40
CA PRO A 110 7.87 -11.90 -3.61
C PRO A 110 7.63 -12.35 -2.16
N LYS A 111 7.94 -11.47 -1.21
CA LYS A 111 7.76 -11.72 0.24
C LYS A 111 6.34 -11.43 0.74
N GLY A 112 5.54 -10.70 -0.04
CA GLY A 112 4.20 -10.29 0.32
C GLY A 112 3.36 -9.87 -0.87
N ILE A 113 2.16 -9.38 -0.55
CA ILE A 113 1.12 -8.98 -1.49
C ILE A 113 0.67 -7.58 -1.09
N VAL A 114 0.57 -6.66 -2.05
CA VAL A 114 0.13 -5.28 -1.85
C VAL A 114 -1.13 -5.00 -2.66
N GLN A 115 -1.92 -4.03 -2.19
CA GLN A 115 -3.07 -3.52 -2.92
C GLN A 115 -2.61 -2.57 -4.02
N TRP A 116 -3.47 -2.34 -5.01
CA TRP A 116 -3.19 -1.45 -6.12
C TRP A 116 -4.51 -1.02 -6.77
N VAL A 117 -4.48 0.10 -7.49
CA VAL A 117 -5.56 0.55 -8.38
C VAL A 117 -4.96 1.03 -9.70
N GLU A 118 -5.70 0.90 -10.80
CA GLU A 118 -5.28 1.40 -12.09
C GLU A 118 -5.50 2.92 -12.17
N ALA A 119 -4.48 3.66 -12.60
CA ALA A 119 -4.47 5.11 -12.44
C ALA A 119 -5.53 5.82 -13.30
N ALA A 120 -5.67 5.46 -14.58
CA ALA A 120 -6.51 6.18 -15.53
C ALA A 120 -8.03 6.02 -15.28
N THR A 121 -8.43 4.92 -14.64
CA THR A 121 -9.84 4.59 -14.36
C THR A 121 -10.19 4.73 -12.88
N SER A 122 -9.21 4.99 -12.01
CA SER A 122 -9.47 5.17 -10.59
C SER A 122 -10.43 6.32 -10.29
N VAL A 123 -11.22 6.14 -9.23
CA VAL A 123 -12.19 7.15 -8.78
C VAL A 123 -11.62 7.88 -7.56
N PRO A 124 -11.49 9.23 -7.60
CA PRO A 124 -11.02 9.98 -6.46
C PRO A 124 -12.05 9.97 -5.33
N CYS A 125 -11.59 9.84 -4.10
CA CYS A 125 -12.45 9.86 -2.93
C CYS A 125 -11.79 10.55 -1.74
N THR A 126 -12.61 10.92 -0.76
CA THR A 126 -12.16 11.36 0.56
C THR A 126 -12.34 10.21 1.54
N ILE A 127 -11.24 9.77 2.16
CA ILE A 127 -11.29 8.77 3.22
C ILE A 127 -11.38 9.50 4.56
N ARG A 128 -12.37 9.15 5.38
CA ARG A 128 -12.47 9.55 6.78
C ARG A 128 -12.04 8.38 7.65
N GLN A 129 -10.78 8.39 8.04
CA GLN A 129 -10.20 7.35 8.88
C GLN A 129 -10.48 7.70 10.34
N TYR A 130 -11.43 6.97 10.93
CA TYR A 130 -11.78 7.11 12.34
C TYR A 130 -10.88 6.24 13.22
N ASP A 131 -10.57 6.74 14.40
CA ASP A 131 -9.98 6.01 15.52
C ASP A 131 -10.84 6.22 16.78
N ARG A 132 -10.42 5.65 17.92
CA ARG A 132 -11.06 5.86 19.22
C ARG A 132 -11.21 7.35 19.50
N LEU A 133 -12.42 7.74 19.93
CA LEU A 133 -12.74 9.13 20.28
C LEU A 133 -11.94 9.63 21.48
N PHE A 134 -11.61 8.74 22.41
CA PHE A 134 -10.86 9.05 23.64
C PHE A 134 -9.55 8.27 23.68
N LYS A 135 -8.53 8.87 24.29
CA LYS A 135 -7.23 8.23 24.54
C LYS A 135 -7.27 7.31 25.75
N GLU A 136 -8.12 7.63 26.72
CA GLU A 136 -8.30 6.87 27.95
C GLU A 136 -9.36 5.77 27.79
N GLU A 137 -9.17 4.67 28.52
CA GLU A 137 -10.16 3.58 28.58
C GLU A 137 -11.44 4.04 29.30
N GLU A 138 -11.31 4.84 30.35
CA GLU A 138 -12.40 5.50 31.06
C GLU A 138 -12.21 7.03 31.03
N PRO A 139 -12.88 7.75 30.11
CA PRO A 139 -12.73 9.20 29.98
C PRO A 139 -13.16 9.96 31.25
N GLY A 140 -12.34 10.92 31.69
CA GLY A 140 -12.54 11.70 32.92
C GLY A 140 -11.95 11.05 34.18
N SER A 141 -11.42 9.82 34.09
CA SER A 141 -10.84 9.11 35.24
C SER A 141 -9.39 9.51 35.55
N SER A 142 -8.65 10.05 34.57
CA SER A 142 -7.24 10.36 34.74
C SER A 142 -7.03 11.61 35.61
N GLU A 143 -5.99 11.63 36.45
CA GLU A 143 -5.63 12.84 37.22
C GLU A 143 -5.35 14.04 36.30
N ALA A 144 -4.82 13.79 35.10
CA ALA A 144 -4.57 14.80 34.08
C ALA A 144 -5.85 15.47 33.55
N SER A 145 -6.93 14.69 33.41
CA SER A 145 -8.25 15.21 33.03
C SER A 145 -8.89 16.01 34.18
N GLY A 146 -8.64 15.61 35.43
CA GLY A 146 -9.24 16.21 36.62
C GLY A 146 -10.77 16.09 36.63
N GLY A 147 -11.32 15.00 36.06
CA GLY A 147 -12.77 14.78 35.93
C GLY A 147 -13.39 15.35 34.65
N ASP A 148 -12.64 16.12 33.85
CA ASP A 148 -13.12 16.69 32.58
C ASP A 148 -12.77 15.78 31.40
N TYR A 149 -13.72 14.93 31.01
CA TYR A 149 -13.56 13.95 29.93
C TYR A 149 -13.23 14.58 28.55
N LEU A 150 -13.50 15.88 28.34
CA LEU A 150 -13.17 16.55 27.08
C LEU A 150 -11.66 16.65 26.87
N LYS A 151 -10.86 16.64 27.94
CA LYS A 151 -9.39 16.64 27.86
C LYS A 151 -8.82 15.30 27.39
N ASP A 152 -9.59 14.24 27.48
CA ASP A 152 -9.20 12.89 27.07
C ASP A 152 -9.54 12.62 25.59
N ILE A 153 -10.18 13.57 24.89
CA ILE A 153 -10.45 13.44 23.46
C ILE A 153 -9.15 13.17 22.71
N ASN A 154 -9.19 12.17 21.84
CA ASN A 154 -8.11 11.84 20.93
C ASN A 154 -8.13 12.83 19.76
N PRO A 155 -7.10 13.70 19.63
CA PRO A 155 -7.02 14.63 18.50
C PRO A 155 -6.90 13.88 17.16
N ASP A 156 -6.43 12.63 17.18
CA ASP A 156 -6.28 11.77 16.01
C ASP A 156 -7.51 10.87 15.76
N SER A 157 -8.63 11.10 16.48
CA SER A 157 -9.87 10.31 16.33
C SER A 157 -10.51 10.40 14.95
N LEU A 158 -10.14 11.41 14.16
CA LEU A 158 -10.51 11.54 12.76
C LEU A 158 -9.33 12.09 11.95
N LYS A 159 -8.87 11.31 10.98
CA LYS A 159 -7.99 11.76 9.91
C LYS A 159 -8.75 11.82 8.60
N ILE A 160 -8.75 12.98 7.96
CA ILE A 160 -9.30 13.17 6.62
C ILE A 160 -8.16 13.03 5.61
N ILE A 161 -8.29 12.08 4.70
CA ILE A 161 -7.33 11.83 3.62
C ILE A 161 -8.01 12.23 2.32
N GLU A 162 -7.50 13.30 1.72
CA GLU A 162 -7.92 13.78 0.41
C GLU A 162 -7.04 13.17 -0.69
N GLY A 163 -7.55 13.14 -1.92
CA GLY A 163 -6.79 12.61 -3.07
C GLY A 163 -6.57 11.10 -3.04
N ALA A 164 -7.26 10.37 -2.15
CA ALA A 164 -7.28 8.91 -2.21
C ALA A 164 -8.01 8.45 -3.48
N VAL A 165 -7.72 7.22 -3.90
CA VAL A 165 -8.25 6.63 -5.13
C VAL A 165 -8.78 5.23 -4.88
N THR A 166 -9.88 4.87 -5.53
CA THR A 166 -10.45 3.51 -5.50
C THR A 166 -10.49 2.91 -6.90
N GLU A 167 -10.68 1.59 -6.97
CA GLU A 167 -11.15 0.97 -8.22
C GLU A 167 -12.50 1.58 -8.66
N PRO A 168 -12.84 1.52 -9.96
CA PRO A 168 -14.08 2.09 -10.51
C PRO A 168 -15.38 1.58 -9.88
#